data_AF-A0A0N0PCI5-F1
#
_entry.id   AF-A0A0N0PCI5-F1
#
_cell.length_a   1.000
_cell.length_b   1.000
_cell.length_c   1.000
_cell.angle_alpha   90.00
_cell.angle_beta   90.00
_cell.angle_gamma   90.00
#
_symmetry.space_group_name_H-M   'P 1'
#
loop_
_entity.id
_entity.type
_entity.pdbx_description
1 polymer ?
#
loop_
_entity_poly.entity_id
_entity_poly.type
_entity_poly.pdbx_seq_one_letter_code
_entity_poly.pdbx_strand_id
1 'polypeptide(L)'
;MAGWCLVGFLVAVLGSSVLAYPRVTFPENALRSHNRIVSGWEAKEGQFPYQISLRMVNLDGRVNGCGGTIIHPEWGLTAAHCTAT
;
A
#
# COMPACT_ATOMS: atom_id res chain seq x y z
N MET A 1 24.77 -16.75 43.93
CA MET A 1 25.19 -15.95 42.76
C MET A 1 24.39 -16.26 41.48
N ALA A 2 23.93 -17.50 41.26
CA ALA A 2 23.24 -17.91 40.01
C ALA A 2 21.84 -17.26 39.75
N GLY A 3 21.09 -16.92 40.82
CA GLY A 3 19.75 -16.35 40.67
C GLY A 3 19.72 -14.95 40.04
N TRP A 4 20.76 -14.14 40.26
CA TRP A 4 20.87 -12.80 39.68
C TRP A 4 21.15 -12.83 38.17
N CYS A 5 21.82 -13.87 37.68
CA CYS A 5 22.01 -14.08 36.24
C CYS A 5 20.67 -14.39 35.54
N LEU A 6 19.83 -15.23 36.15
CA LEU A 6 18.50 -15.56 35.60
C LEU A 6 17.57 -14.34 35.59
N VAL A 7 17.57 -13.55 36.68
CA VAL A 7 16.79 -12.31 36.73
C VAL A 7 17.28 -11.30 35.69
N GLY A 8 18.60 -11.12 35.55
CA GLY A 8 19.17 -10.26 34.51
C GLY A 8 18.82 -10.71 33.10
N PHE A 9 18.83 -12.02 32.85
CA PHE A 9 18.46 -12.59 31.55
C PHE A 9 16.97 -12.38 31.22
N LEU A 10 16.08 -12.60 32.20
CA LEU A 10 14.64 -12.38 32.02
C LEU A 10 14.31 -10.90 31.78
N VAL A 11 14.96 -9.98 32.49
CA VAL A 11 14.80 -8.54 32.26
C VAL A 11 15.29 -8.13 30.86
N ALA A 12 16.39 -8.70 30.38
CA ALA A 12 16.89 -8.43 29.03
C ALA A 12 15.96 -8.97 27.93
N VAL A 13 15.38 -10.17 28.14
CA VAL A 13 14.44 -10.80 27.18
C VAL A 13 13.10 -10.08 27.15
N LEU A 14 12.60 -9.59 28.29
CA LEU A 14 11.36 -8.81 28.34
C LEU A 14 11.56 -7.35 27.90
N GLY A 15 12.76 -6.79 28.09
CA GLY A 15 13.09 -5.43 27.63
C GLY A 15 13.29 -5.32 26.12
N SER A 16 13.78 -6.38 25.46
CA SER A 16 13.97 -6.39 24.01
C SER A 16 12.65 -6.35 23.23
N SER A 17 11.58 -6.94 23.76
CA SER A 17 10.24 -6.86 23.15
C SER A 17 9.59 -5.48 23.33
N VAL A 18 9.94 -4.73 24.37
CA VAL A 18 9.51 -3.32 24.55
C VAL A 18 10.24 -2.38 23.58
N LEU A 19 11.54 -2.60 23.33
CA LEU A 19 12.32 -1.83 22.35
C LEU A 19 12.09 -2.26 20.89
N ALA A 20 11.46 -3.43 20.68
CA ALA A 20 10.97 -3.88 19.37
C ALA A 20 9.64 -3.23 18.98
N TYR A 21 9.28 -2.09 19.58
CA TYR A 21 8.28 -1.22 18.98
C TYR A 21 8.67 -1.00 17.53
N PRO A 22 7.79 -1.28 16.55
CA PRO A 22 8.14 -1.07 15.17
C PRO A 22 8.57 0.39 15.04
N ARG A 23 9.80 0.62 14.58
CA ARG A 23 10.22 1.94 14.11
C ARG A 23 9.12 2.38 13.16
N VAL A 24 8.39 3.43 13.53
CA VAL A 24 7.51 4.13 12.58
C VAL A 24 8.47 4.79 11.59
N THR A 25 8.93 4.02 10.61
CA THR A 25 9.56 4.58 9.43
C THR A 25 8.45 5.31 8.71
N PHE A 26 8.39 6.62 8.92
CA PHE A 26 7.47 7.45 8.16
C PHE A 26 7.77 7.25 6.66
N PRO A 27 6.76 6.95 5.84
CA PRO A 27 6.93 6.52 4.44
C PRO A 27 7.57 7.60 3.55
N GLU A 28 7.67 8.84 4.03
CA GLU A 28 8.47 9.88 3.38
C GLU A 28 9.96 9.51 3.22
N ASN A 29 10.52 8.61 4.02
CA ASN A 29 11.92 8.21 3.85
C ASN A 29 12.12 7.09 2.80
N ALA A 30 11.03 6.54 2.24
CA ALA A 30 11.06 5.61 1.10
C ALA A 30 11.02 6.33 -0.26
N LEU A 31 11.16 7.66 -0.29
CA LEU A 31 11.14 8.58 -1.45
C LEU A 31 12.19 8.31 -2.56
N ARG A 32 12.84 7.14 -2.60
CA ARG A 32 13.53 6.62 -3.79
C ARG A 32 12.68 5.64 -4.62
N SER A 33 11.53 5.22 -4.13
CA SER A 33 10.48 4.62 -4.95
C SER A 33 9.52 5.72 -5.38
N HIS A 34 9.17 5.78 -6.66
CA HIS A 34 8.25 6.74 -7.27
C HIS A 34 6.79 6.54 -6.81
N ASN A 35 6.57 6.30 -5.53
CA ASN A 35 5.26 5.93 -5.00
C ASN A 35 4.43 7.20 -4.81
N ARG A 36 3.47 7.41 -5.73
CA ARG A 36 2.60 8.59 -5.82
C ARG A 36 1.53 8.66 -4.70
N ILE A 37 1.45 7.65 -3.84
CA ILE A 37 0.47 7.59 -2.75
C ILE A 37 1.02 8.32 -1.53
N VAL A 38 0.52 9.54 -1.29
CA VAL A 38 0.84 10.32 -0.08
C VAL A 38 -0.23 10.02 0.98
N SER A 39 0.19 9.52 2.13
CA SER A 39 -0.66 9.25 3.32
C SER A 39 -1.83 8.28 3.10
N GLY A 40 -1.85 7.53 2.01
CA GLY A 40 -2.83 6.47 1.77
C GLY A 40 -2.41 5.12 2.39
N TRP A 41 -3.35 4.19 2.45
CA TRP A 41 -3.11 2.80 2.84
C TRP A 41 -3.51 1.86 1.71
N GLU A 42 -2.87 0.69 1.70
CA GLU A 42 -3.22 -0.38 0.76
C GLU A 42 -4.66 -0.85 1.00
N ALA A 43 -5.42 -1.02 -0.07
CA ALA A 43 -6.76 -1.55 -0.01
C ALA A 43 -6.72 -3.07 0.22
N LYS A 44 -7.58 -3.60 1.08
CA LYS A 44 -7.80 -5.04 1.20
C LYS A 44 -8.43 -5.58 -0.08
N GLU A 45 -8.23 -6.87 -0.34
CA GLU A 45 -8.91 -7.56 -1.44
C GLU A 45 -10.43 -7.40 -1.30
N GLY A 46 -11.09 -7.01 -2.39
CA GLY A 46 -12.54 -6.76 -2.42
C GLY A 46 -13.01 -5.52 -1.64
N GLN A 47 -12.12 -4.67 -1.11
CA GLN A 47 -12.53 -3.46 -0.36
C GLN A 47 -13.29 -2.46 -1.23
N PHE A 48 -12.94 -2.37 -2.52
CA PHE A 48 -13.58 -1.50 -3.51
C PHE A 48 -13.95 -2.35 -4.73
N PRO A 49 -15.00 -3.19 -4.64
CA PRO A 49 -15.30 -4.19 -5.67
C PRO A 49 -15.77 -3.57 -6.99
N TYR A 50 -16.20 -2.31 -6.95
CA TYR A 50 -16.57 -1.54 -8.13
C TYR A 50 -15.37 -0.88 -8.83
N GLN A 51 -14.17 -0.88 -8.23
CA GLN A 51 -12.99 -0.23 -8.81
C GLN A 51 -12.49 -1.00 -10.03
N ILE A 52 -12.28 -0.31 -11.15
CA ILE A 52 -11.67 -0.91 -12.35
C ILE A 52 -10.41 -0.17 -12.78
N SER A 53 -9.48 -0.91 -13.40
CA SER A 53 -8.30 -0.37 -14.07
C SER A 53 -8.53 -0.41 -15.58
N LEU A 54 -8.64 0.77 -16.19
CA LEU A 54 -8.75 0.92 -17.63
C LEU A 54 -7.36 1.03 -18.24
N ARG A 55 -7.01 0.10 -19.13
CA ARG A 55 -5.74 0.07 -19.85
C ARG A 55 -6.00 0.22 -21.34
N MET A 56 -5.43 1.25 -21.94
CA MET A 56 -5.61 1.58 -23.35
C MET A 56 -4.26 1.50 -24.04
N VAL A 57 -4.22 0.76 -25.16
CA VAL A 57 -2.99 0.54 -25.93
C VAL A 57 -3.04 1.48 -27.14
N ASN A 58 -2.07 2.38 -27.20
CA ASN A 58 -1.90 3.31 -28.32
C ASN A 58 -1.26 2.59 -29.51
N LEU A 59 -1.35 3.20 -30.70
CA LEU A 59 -0.78 2.65 -31.94
C LEU A 59 0.75 2.47 -31.89
N ASP A 60 1.43 3.28 -31.09
CA ASP A 60 2.87 3.18 -30.83
C ASP A 60 3.25 2.14 -29.77
N GLY A 61 2.26 1.37 -29.27
CA GLY A 61 2.43 0.33 -28.27
C GLY A 61 2.49 0.84 -26.84
N ARG A 62 2.35 2.15 -26.59
CA ARG A 62 2.29 2.70 -25.22
C ARG A 62 0.98 2.36 -24.56
N VAL A 63 1.03 2.06 -23.27
CA VAL A 63 -0.17 1.78 -22.46
C VAL A 63 -0.48 2.97 -21.56
N ASN A 64 -1.63 3.58 -21.77
CA ASN A 64 -2.20 4.59 -20.87
C ASN A 64 -3.13 3.92 -19.86
N GLY A 65 -3.18 4.47 -18.64
CA GLY A 65 -3.94 3.92 -17.53
C GLY A 65 -4.88 4.96 -16.91
N CYS A 66 -6.12 4.55 -16.66
CA CYS A 66 -7.12 5.32 -15.94
C CYS A 66 -7.85 4.45 -14.90
N GLY A 67 -8.56 5.10 -13.98
CA GLY A 67 -9.52 4.46 -13.10
C GLY A 67 -10.95 4.48 -13.67
N GLY A 68 -11.84 3.75 -13.02
CA GLY A 68 -13.28 3.79 -13.30
C GLY A 68 -14.08 3.05 -12.23
N THR A 69 -15.40 3.03 -12.40
CA THR A 69 -16.34 2.41 -11.45
C THR A 69 -17.40 1.58 -12.18
N ILE A 70 -17.65 0.34 -11.75
CA ILE A 70 -18.77 -0.47 -12.24
C ILE A 70 -20.09 0.14 -11.74
N ILE A 71 -20.98 0.47 -12.67
CA ILE A 71 -22.31 1.05 -12.38
C ILE A 71 -23.47 0.14 -12.83
N HIS A 72 -23.17 -0.87 -13.64
CA HIS A 72 -24.12 -1.85 -14.18
C HIS A 72 -23.36 -3.15 -14.51
N PRO A 73 -24.02 -4.32 -14.61
CA PRO A 73 -23.40 -5.57 -15.07
C PRO A 73 -22.64 -5.48 -16.40
N GLU A 74 -22.97 -4.50 -17.24
CA GLU A 74 -22.39 -4.31 -18.57
C GLU A 74 -21.77 -2.91 -18.77
N TRP A 75 -21.85 -2.02 -17.77
CA TRP A 75 -21.39 -0.64 -17.92
C TRP A 75 -20.49 -0.19 -16.77
N GLY A 76 -19.36 0.42 -17.16
CA GLY A 76 -18.46 1.14 -16.27
C GLY A 76 -18.47 2.64 -16.57
N LEU A 77 -18.28 3.45 -15.54
CA LEU A 77 -18.13 4.90 -15.61
C LEU A 77 -16.65 5.29 -15.49
N THR A 78 -16.19 6.22 -16.33
CA THR A 78 -14.85 6.81 -16.26
C THR A 78 -14.88 8.26 -16.75
N ALA A 79 -13.74 8.95 -16.67
CA ALA A 79 -13.61 10.30 -17.21
C ALA A 79 -13.50 10.26 -18.74
N ALA A 80 -14.15 11.22 -19.43
CA ALA A 80 -14.13 11.29 -20.89
C ALA A 80 -12.71 11.41 -21.48
N HIS A 81 -11.81 12.13 -20.80
CA HIS A 81 -10.42 12.29 -21.23
C HIS A 81 -9.59 11.00 -21.15
N CYS A 82 -10.12 9.95 -20.51
CA CYS A 82 -9.44 8.66 -20.53
C CYS A 82 -9.56 8.01 -21.91
N THR A 83 -10.70 8.14 -22.59
CA THR A 83 -10.98 7.43 -23.86
C THR A 83 -10.90 8.30 -25.11
N ALA A 84 -10.99 9.62 -24.98
CA ALA A 84 -11.11 10.55 -26.10
C ALA A 84 -9.79 11.30 -26.44
N THR A 85 -8.62 10.70 -26.21
CA THR A 85 -7.31 11.29 -26.55
C THR A 85 -6.84 10.93 -27.94
#